data_AF-A0A409WGD1-F1
#
_entry.id   AF-A0A409WGD1-F1
#
_cell.length_a   1.000
_cell.length_b   1.000
_cell.length_c   1.000
_cell.angle_alpha   90.00
_cell.angle_beta   90.00
_cell.angle_gamma   90.00
#
_symmetry.space_group_name_H-M   'P 1'
#
loop_
_entity.id
_entity.type
_entity.pdbx_description
1 polymer ?
#
loop_
_entity_poly.entity_id
_entity_poly.type
_entity_poly.pdbx_seq_one_letter_code
_entity_poly.pdbx_strand_id
1 'polypeptide(L)'
;MADFTLVDPKGWEYDLHSVYSAYIGYFQMYNVPWYERSWGHLFESFEEFLAFSWPVITVTDASSGRAHIVTRLNSIGAFIKMIKTRFGETLPQAPNILQISPFETASRHLRHVSDYSSYKKLHSTLPAVVLSALKTRVRSGEPKAIKNLWEKKDKTFLAIDFEWNERNEKTVLEWGYAAVRCGHLEALGHWPPVPDTNYRKGHYIVAEHVDKVINKYCPTYPWLFGESQVTPKAKLPQIIQAVISSLASPDSETAANHLVLVGHGIHGDLMRLEEMKIRIPHNILIVDTMTFERNLYANGFRGVMPDPKSDKARLSGSHLSLENLLYSLTLPLSPNSPSGQRQPSPQPPLVLPQCTLHNAGNDAFMSLFALQKLLDPRGTQVPTIVKKAKTNGSGFSNGNGGKFNTVNGIGMTAPVGTSVLNSSASMPMMTINGNNPAAYYSGFAVTAIVPSLSVPSSNTVGRPASTYDLADEFGQMQLSMPRANGGGAQQHLTSPPRSGLWDRRTTKRMNSFPTARADG
;
A
#
# COMPACT_ATOMS: atom_id res chain seq x y z
N MET A 1 -23.92 8.79 28.76
CA MET A 1 -23.13 9.35 27.63
C MET A 1 -21.68 9.12 27.99
N ALA A 2 -20.81 8.70 27.06
CA ALA A 2 -19.39 8.57 27.36
C ALA A 2 -18.72 9.94 27.19
N ASP A 3 -17.90 10.36 28.15
CA ASP A 3 -17.15 11.62 28.02
C ASP A 3 -16.07 11.49 26.94
N PHE A 4 -16.26 12.19 25.82
CA PHE A 4 -15.31 12.26 24.72
C PHE A 4 -14.22 13.30 24.98
N THR A 5 -13.43 13.09 26.04
CA THR A 5 -12.30 13.96 26.37
C THR A 5 -11.11 13.64 25.45
N LEU A 6 -10.67 14.62 24.67
CA LEU A 6 -9.45 14.55 23.85
C LEU A 6 -8.29 15.23 24.59
N VAL A 7 -7.11 14.63 24.53
CA VAL A 7 -5.86 15.16 25.14
C VAL A 7 -4.71 15.15 24.14
N ASP A 8 -3.76 16.07 24.31
CA ASP A 8 -2.45 16.02 23.64
C ASP A 8 -1.68 14.78 24.11
N PRO A 9 -1.10 13.95 23.22
CA PRO A 9 -0.22 12.82 23.59
C PRO A 9 1.05 13.23 24.33
N LYS A 10 1.51 14.49 24.24
CA LYS A 10 2.72 14.95 24.93
C LYS A 10 2.59 14.80 26.45
N GLY A 11 3.58 14.18 27.10
CA GLY A 11 3.56 13.87 28.54
C GLY A 11 2.81 12.58 28.92
N TRP A 12 2.25 11.84 27.95
CA TRP A 12 1.71 10.50 28.14
C TRP A 12 2.74 9.45 27.75
N GLU A 13 3.70 9.24 28.65
CA GLU A 13 4.97 8.59 28.32
C GLU A 13 5.21 7.29 29.07
N TYR A 14 4.36 6.87 30.02
CA TYR A 14 4.63 5.69 30.85
C TYR A 14 3.70 4.54 30.49
N ASP A 15 4.23 3.42 29.98
CA ASP A 15 3.44 2.24 29.67
C ASP A 15 2.78 1.68 30.96
N LEU A 16 1.46 1.57 30.98
CA LEU A 16 0.70 1.23 32.18
C LEU A 16 1.04 -0.17 32.73
N HIS A 17 1.24 -1.14 31.84
CA HIS A 17 1.60 -2.49 32.25
C HIS A 17 3.04 -2.52 32.80
N SER A 18 3.92 -1.69 32.23
CA SER A 18 5.27 -1.49 32.77
C SER A 18 5.30 -0.81 34.13
N VAL A 19 4.34 0.07 34.46
CA VAL A 19 4.25 0.65 35.82
C VAL A 19 4.04 -0.47 36.84
N TYR A 20 3.08 -1.36 36.60
CA TYR A 20 2.82 -2.52 37.46
C TYR A 20 4.06 -3.42 37.59
N SER A 21 4.64 -3.87 36.47
CA SER A 21 5.78 -4.78 36.52
C SER A 21 7.03 -4.16 37.16
N ALA A 22 7.22 -2.84 37.04
CA ALA A 22 8.31 -2.13 37.69
C ALA A 22 8.16 -2.13 39.22
N TYR A 23 6.93 -1.98 39.76
CA TYR A 23 6.69 -2.10 41.20
C TYR A 23 6.93 -3.53 41.72
N ILE A 24 6.44 -4.55 41.03
CA ILE A 24 6.68 -5.95 41.42
C ILE A 24 8.19 -6.26 41.42
N GLY A 25 8.92 -5.84 40.38
CA GLY A 25 10.38 -5.98 40.33
C GLY A 25 11.12 -5.17 41.41
N TYR A 26 10.64 -3.96 41.72
CA TYR A 26 11.18 -3.14 42.82
C TYR A 26 11.02 -3.84 44.18
N PHE A 27 9.83 -4.41 44.46
CA PHE A 27 9.60 -5.11 45.72
C PHE A 27 10.49 -6.34 45.86
N GLN A 28 10.69 -7.10 44.79
CA GLN A 28 11.63 -8.23 44.76
C GLN A 28 13.08 -7.78 44.99
N MET A 29 13.53 -6.74 44.29
CA MET A 29 14.92 -6.26 44.34
C MET A 29 15.32 -5.67 45.70
N TYR A 30 14.38 -5.02 46.41
CA TYR A 30 14.62 -4.44 47.73
C TYR A 30 14.05 -5.28 48.89
N ASN A 31 13.61 -6.52 48.62
CA ASN A 31 12.99 -7.42 49.60
C ASN A 31 11.88 -6.76 50.42
N VAL A 32 10.99 -6.01 49.75
CA VAL A 32 9.86 -5.33 50.39
C VAL A 32 8.73 -6.34 50.58
N PRO A 33 8.27 -6.62 51.82
CA PRO A 33 7.15 -7.52 52.09
C PRO A 33 5.82 -6.80 51.77
N TRP A 34 5.59 -6.53 50.48
CA TRP A 34 4.44 -5.76 49.99
C TRP A 34 3.10 -6.44 50.31
N TYR A 35 3.09 -7.78 50.37
CA TYR A 35 1.94 -8.60 50.73
C TYR A 35 1.54 -8.50 52.21
N GLU A 36 2.41 -7.96 53.08
CA GLU A 36 2.08 -7.64 54.48
C GLU A 36 1.59 -6.20 54.67
N ARG A 37 1.64 -5.38 53.60
CA ARG A 37 1.22 -3.98 53.65
C ARG A 37 -0.26 -3.84 53.41
N SER A 38 -0.88 -2.83 54.02
CA SER A 38 -2.32 -2.61 53.92
C SER A 38 -2.78 -2.28 52.48
N TRP A 39 -1.90 -1.71 51.67
CA TRP A 39 -2.08 -1.47 50.23
C TRP A 39 -1.66 -2.65 49.33
N GLY A 40 -1.15 -3.75 49.90
CA GLY A 40 -0.57 -4.88 49.18
C GLY A 40 -1.53 -5.54 48.18
N HIS A 41 -2.83 -5.59 48.50
CA HIS A 41 -3.88 -6.13 47.63
C HIS A 41 -3.89 -5.49 46.23
N LEU A 42 -3.54 -4.20 46.11
CA LEU A 42 -3.42 -3.49 44.82
C LEU A 42 -2.31 -4.03 43.90
N PHE A 43 -1.50 -4.97 44.39
CA PHE A 43 -0.41 -5.62 43.65
C PHE A 43 -0.53 -7.16 43.63
N GLU A 44 -1.61 -7.75 44.16
CA GLU A 44 -1.88 -9.19 44.06
C GLU A 44 -2.03 -9.65 42.60
N SER A 45 -2.59 -8.78 41.76
CA SER A 45 -2.66 -8.99 40.32
C SER A 45 -2.64 -7.67 39.56
N PHE A 46 -2.44 -7.74 38.24
CA PHE A 46 -2.63 -6.58 37.38
C PHE A 46 -4.10 -6.11 37.34
N GLU A 47 -5.07 -6.98 37.63
CA GLU A 47 -6.48 -6.59 37.70
C GLU A 47 -6.77 -5.72 38.93
N GLU A 48 -6.27 -6.10 40.10
CA GLU A 48 -6.37 -5.29 41.33
C GLU A 48 -5.63 -3.95 41.19
N PHE A 49 -4.48 -3.94 40.51
CA PHE A 49 -3.75 -2.72 40.20
C PHE A 49 -4.57 -1.73 39.34
N LEU A 50 -5.47 -2.22 38.49
CA LEU A 50 -6.33 -1.38 37.66
C LEU A 50 -7.46 -0.71 38.46
N ALA A 51 -7.80 -1.19 39.67
CA ALA A 51 -8.86 -0.64 40.51
C ALA A 51 -8.66 0.85 40.88
N PHE A 52 -7.45 1.40 40.71
CA PHE A 52 -7.18 2.83 40.78
C PHE A 52 -7.90 3.68 39.71
N SER A 53 -8.49 3.06 38.67
CA SER A 53 -9.14 3.76 37.55
C SER A 53 -8.15 4.64 36.77
N TRP A 54 -7.12 4.02 36.22
CA TRP A 54 -6.02 4.70 35.55
C TRP A 54 -6.48 5.53 34.35
N PRO A 55 -6.21 6.86 34.33
CA PRO A 55 -6.35 7.64 33.10
C PRO A 55 -5.27 7.21 32.11
N VAL A 56 -5.67 6.92 30.86
CA VAL A 56 -4.79 6.40 29.80
C VAL A 56 -5.15 6.94 28.42
N ILE A 57 -4.18 6.87 27.50
CA ILE A 57 -4.38 6.93 26.05
C ILE A 57 -3.64 5.80 25.35
N THR A 58 -3.90 5.60 24.06
CA THR A 58 -3.12 4.71 23.19
C THR A 58 -2.20 5.50 22.26
N VAL A 59 -0.91 5.17 22.26
CA VAL A 59 0.12 5.78 21.41
C VAL A 59 0.98 4.70 20.74
N THR A 60 1.71 5.08 19.71
CA THR A 60 2.77 4.29 19.09
C THR A 60 4.11 4.88 19.50
N ASP A 61 5.05 4.05 19.95
CA ASP A 61 6.41 4.49 20.20
C ASP A 61 7.10 4.95 18.89
N ALA A 62 7.63 6.17 18.91
CA ALA A 62 8.41 6.75 17.84
C ALA A 62 9.61 5.87 17.44
N SER A 63 10.26 5.21 18.41
CA SER A 63 11.50 4.48 18.17
C SER A 63 11.30 3.05 17.64
N SER A 64 10.44 2.26 18.29
CA SER A 64 10.19 0.85 17.98
C SER A 64 8.99 0.62 17.05
N GLY A 65 8.06 1.57 16.94
CA GLY A 65 6.82 1.40 16.17
C GLY A 65 5.78 0.49 16.82
N ARG A 66 5.97 0.09 18.08
CA ARG A 66 4.99 -0.67 18.87
C ARG A 66 3.94 0.25 19.47
N ALA A 67 2.69 -0.21 19.60
CA ALA A 67 1.67 0.55 20.31
C ALA A 67 1.55 0.15 21.78
N HIS A 68 1.23 1.13 22.62
CA HIS A 68 1.25 1.08 24.07
C HIS A 68 -0.02 1.73 24.66
N ILE A 69 -0.45 1.24 25.83
CA ILE A 69 -1.44 1.91 26.67
C ILE A 69 -0.65 2.70 27.70
N VAL A 70 -0.65 4.03 27.57
CA VAL A 70 0.23 4.92 28.35
C VAL A 70 -0.56 5.77 29.33
N THR A 71 0.05 6.05 30.47
CA THR A 71 -0.35 7.07 31.45
C THR A 71 0.73 8.14 31.58
N ARG A 72 0.49 9.13 32.45
CA ARG A 72 1.39 10.26 32.71
C ARG A 72 1.98 10.20 34.12
N LEU A 73 3.14 10.83 34.33
CA LEU A 73 3.82 10.86 35.64
C LEU A 73 2.90 11.35 36.78
N ASN A 74 2.07 12.38 36.51
CA ASN A 74 1.13 12.91 37.48
C ASN A 74 0.09 11.87 37.96
N SER A 75 -0.26 10.88 37.13
CA SER A 75 -1.17 9.80 37.50
C SER A 75 -0.49 8.77 38.40
N ILE A 76 0.78 8.47 38.14
CA ILE A 76 1.62 7.62 39.02
C ILE A 76 1.79 8.32 40.38
N GLY A 77 2.06 9.63 40.39
CA GLY A 77 2.11 10.44 41.61
C GLY A 77 0.76 10.49 42.35
N ALA A 78 -0.36 10.51 41.64
CA ALA A 78 -1.69 10.44 42.23
C ALA A 78 -1.98 9.07 42.87
N PHE A 79 -1.52 7.97 42.26
CA PHE A 79 -1.59 6.62 42.83
C PHE A 79 -0.76 6.50 44.13
N ILE A 80 0.48 6.96 44.11
CA ILE A 80 1.34 7.03 45.31
C ILE A 80 0.70 7.89 46.41
N LYS A 81 0.15 9.06 46.05
CA LYS A 81 -0.55 9.93 46.99
C LYS A 81 -1.81 9.27 47.56
N MET A 82 -2.58 8.56 46.74
CA MET A 82 -3.74 7.79 47.17
C MET A 82 -3.35 6.76 48.22
N ILE A 83 -2.23 6.04 48.02
CA ILE A 83 -1.73 5.08 49.01
C ILE A 83 -1.44 5.80 50.35
N LYS A 84 -0.68 6.90 50.31
CA LYS A 84 -0.37 7.71 51.50
C LYS A 84 -1.61 8.21 52.24
N THR A 85 -2.64 8.64 51.52
CA THR A 85 -3.84 9.22 52.15
C THR A 85 -4.87 8.20 52.61
N ARG A 86 -4.96 7.02 51.97
CA ARG A 86 -5.96 5.99 52.33
C ARG A 86 -5.42 4.99 53.35
N PHE A 87 -4.12 4.69 53.30
CA PHE A 87 -3.51 3.64 54.12
C PHE A 87 -2.52 4.18 55.17
N GLY A 88 -2.14 5.46 55.10
CA GLY A 88 -1.15 6.06 56.00
C GLY A 88 0.31 5.63 55.72
N GLU A 89 0.54 4.73 54.76
CA GLU A 89 1.85 4.20 54.38
C GLU A 89 2.46 4.95 53.18
N THR A 90 3.79 4.92 53.04
CA THR A 90 4.48 5.50 51.88
C THR A 90 4.94 4.44 50.90
N LEU A 91 4.62 4.64 49.61
CA LEU A 91 5.19 3.89 48.49
C LEU A 91 6.18 4.79 47.71
N PRO A 92 7.48 4.48 47.62
CA PRO A 92 8.40 5.20 46.75
C PRO A 92 8.09 4.91 45.28
N GLN A 93 8.38 5.84 44.37
CA GLN A 93 8.21 5.60 42.93
C GLN A 93 9.19 4.52 42.45
N ALA A 94 8.68 3.48 41.78
CA ALA A 94 9.52 2.44 41.20
C ALA A 94 10.45 2.98 40.09
N PRO A 95 11.73 2.55 40.04
CA PRO A 95 12.61 2.78 38.91
C PRO A 95 12.23 1.90 37.71
N ASN A 96 12.88 2.10 36.56
CA ASN A 96 12.79 1.22 35.39
C ASN A 96 11.38 1.04 34.78
N ILE A 97 10.47 2.00 34.98
CA ILE A 97 9.22 2.08 34.23
C ILE A 97 9.55 2.41 32.76
N LEU A 98 9.04 1.62 31.81
CA LEU A 98 9.22 1.84 30.39
C LEU A 98 8.64 3.20 29.97
N GLN A 99 9.54 4.10 29.57
CA GLN A 99 9.18 5.38 28.97
C GLN A 99 9.05 5.23 27.45
N ILE A 100 7.97 5.77 26.91
CA ILE A 100 7.56 5.75 25.51
C ILE A 100 7.63 7.18 24.98
N SER A 101 8.16 7.34 23.77
CA SER A 101 8.08 8.61 23.03
C SER A 101 6.90 8.53 22.05
N PRO A 102 5.79 9.26 22.26
CA PRO A 102 4.64 9.19 21.34
C PRO A 102 5.00 9.66 19.93
N PHE A 103 4.68 8.84 18.93
CA PHE A 103 4.74 9.20 17.52
C PHE A 103 3.60 10.17 17.14
N GLU A 104 2.47 10.05 17.82
CA GLU A 104 1.25 10.79 17.55
C GLU A 104 1.36 12.28 17.92
N THR A 105 1.13 13.15 16.94
CA THR A 105 1.00 14.60 17.12
C THR A 105 -0.45 15.08 17.23
N ALA A 106 -1.42 14.23 16.86
CA ALA A 106 -2.85 14.53 16.93
C ALA A 106 -3.45 14.05 18.26
N SER A 107 -4.43 14.80 18.77
CA SER A 107 -5.10 14.49 20.04
C SER A 107 -5.66 13.06 20.09
N ARG A 108 -5.67 12.49 21.30
CA ARG A 108 -6.11 11.12 21.58
C ARG A 108 -7.22 11.09 22.61
N HIS A 109 -8.08 10.08 22.51
CA HIS A 109 -9.18 9.85 23.45
C HIS A 109 -8.63 9.43 24.81
N LEU A 110 -8.84 10.28 25.82
CA LEU A 110 -8.63 9.93 27.22
C LEU A 110 -9.67 8.87 27.61
N ARG A 111 -9.19 7.78 28.20
CA ARG A 111 -10.01 6.73 28.81
C ARG A 111 -9.60 6.55 30.26
N HIS A 112 -10.52 6.04 31.08
CA HIS A 112 -10.19 5.53 32.40
C HIS A 112 -10.33 4.01 32.35
N VAL A 113 -9.33 3.29 32.87
CA VAL A 113 -9.30 1.82 32.92
C VAL A 113 -9.28 1.39 34.37
N SER A 114 -10.39 0.82 34.82
CA SER A 114 -10.68 0.43 36.21
C SER A 114 -10.59 -1.07 36.46
N ASP A 115 -10.48 -1.88 35.40
CA ASP A 115 -10.72 -3.32 35.42
C ASP A 115 -10.07 -4.02 34.23
N TYR A 116 -9.87 -5.34 34.32
CA TYR A 116 -9.21 -6.10 33.27
C TYR A 116 -10.03 -6.19 31.96
N SER A 117 -11.36 -6.10 32.01
CA SER A 117 -12.22 -6.16 30.82
C SER A 117 -12.09 -4.90 29.96
N SER A 118 -12.09 -3.71 30.58
CA SER A 118 -11.84 -2.44 29.91
C SER A 118 -10.40 -2.34 29.39
N TYR A 119 -9.41 -2.83 30.15
CA TYR A 119 -8.03 -2.95 29.67
C TYR A 119 -7.92 -3.86 28.44
N LYS A 120 -8.47 -5.08 28.49
CA LYS A 120 -8.42 -6.06 27.40
C LYS A 120 -9.10 -5.54 26.13
N LYS A 121 -10.23 -4.84 26.27
CA LYS A 121 -10.88 -4.14 25.15
C LYS A 121 -9.95 -3.09 24.55
N LEU A 122 -9.35 -2.21 25.36
CA LEU A 122 -8.41 -1.21 24.86
C LEU A 122 -7.17 -1.84 24.19
N HIS A 123 -6.59 -2.88 24.80
CA HIS A 123 -5.43 -3.61 24.26
C HIS A 123 -5.71 -4.24 22.90
N SER A 124 -6.93 -4.74 22.66
CA SER A 124 -7.33 -5.29 21.35
C SER A 124 -7.29 -4.26 20.21
N THR A 125 -7.31 -2.96 20.52
CA THR A 125 -7.21 -1.88 19.51
C THR A 125 -5.77 -1.52 19.11
N LEU A 126 -4.75 -1.98 19.85
CA LEU A 126 -3.35 -1.62 19.60
C LEU A 126 -2.85 -1.96 18.18
N PRO A 127 -3.22 -3.09 17.53
CA PRO A 127 -2.86 -3.34 16.13
C PRO A 127 -3.37 -2.28 15.16
N ALA A 128 -4.58 -1.73 15.37
CA ALA A 128 -5.12 -0.65 14.55
C ALA A 128 -4.37 0.67 14.77
N VAL A 129 -3.91 0.93 16.00
CA VAL A 129 -3.04 2.07 16.32
C VAL A 129 -1.70 1.96 15.58
N VAL A 130 -1.05 0.78 15.62
CA VAL A 130 0.17 0.49 14.84
C VAL A 130 -0.05 0.68 13.34
N LEU A 131 -1.15 0.16 12.78
CA LEU A 131 -1.47 0.33 11.36
C LEU A 131 -1.67 1.81 10.99
N SER A 132 -2.38 2.57 11.82
CA SER A 132 -2.57 4.01 11.61
C SER A 132 -1.24 4.76 11.63
N ALA A 133 -0.33 4.44 12.56
CA ALA A 133 1.00 5.05 12.62
C ALA A 133 1.84 4.67 11.40
N LEU A 134 1.87 3.38 11.02
CA LEU A 134 2.60 2.89 9.84
C LEU A 134 2.13 3.58 8.55
N LYS A 135 0.81 3.73 8.35
CA LYS A 135 0.24 4.47 7.22
C LYS A 135 0.75 5.91 7.15
N THR A 136 0.80 6.60 8.28
CA THR A 136 1.33 7.98 8.35
C THR A 136 2.82 8.03 8.03
N ARG A 137 3.64 7.14 8.61
CA ARG A 137 5.10 7.08 8.37
C ARG A 137 5.47 6.76 6.92
N VAL A 138 4.76 5.80 6.32
CA VAL A 138 4.98 5.43 4.91
C VAL A 138 4.55 6.57 3.99
N ARG A 139 3.40 7.20 4.25
CA ARG A 139 2.92 8.37 3.50
C ARG A 139 3.82 9.60 3.64
N SER A 140 4.43 9.81 4.80
CA SER A 140 5.36 10.92 5.04
C SER A 140 6.76 10.68 4.45
N GLY A 141 7.02 9.49 3.87
CA GLY A 141 8.31 9.14 3.28
C GLY A 141 9.38 8.73 4.30
N GLU A 142 9.01 8.28 5.51
CA GLU A 142 9.98 7.91 6.54
C GLU A 142 10.90 6.77 6.06
N PRO A 143 12.24 6.98 5.97
CA PRO A 143 13.13 6.00 5.37
C PRO A 143 13.15 4.63 6.07
N LYS A 144 13.10 4.62 7.41
CA LYS A 144 13.07 3.37 8.20
C LYS A 144 11.79 2.57 7.94
N ALA A 145 10.64 3.24 7.87
CA ALA A 145 9.36 2.58 7.64
C ALA A 145 9.26 1.96 6.23
N ILE A 146 9.67 2.69 5.19
CA ILE A 146 9.63 2.21 3.79
C ILE A 146 10.68 1.11 3.57
N LYS A 147 11.89 1.27 4.13
CA LYS A 147 12.92 0.24 4.08
C LYS A 147 12.47 -1.07 4.74
N ASN A 148 11.92 -0.99 5.96
CA ASN A 148 11.37 -2.17 6.65
C ASN A 148 10.21 -2.83 5.88
N LEU A 149 9.44 -2.07 5.09
CA LEU A 149 8.36 -2.58 4.26
C LEU A 149 8.89 -3.40 3.06
N TRP A 150 10.00 -2.95 2.46
CA TRP A 150 10.69 -3.65 1.38
C TRP A 150 11.45 -4.89 1.88
N GLU A 151 12.19 -4.75 2.99
CA GLU A 151 13.02 -5.82 3.56
C GLU A 151 12.24 -7.01 4.13
N LYS A 152 10.93 -6.85 4.42
CA LYS A 152 10.05 -7.98 4.74
C LYS A 152 9.80 -8.91 3.56
N LYS A 153 9.94 -8.40 2.33
CA LYS A 153 9.70 -9.11 1.06
C LYS A 153 8.31 -9.77 0.94
N ASP A 154 7.35 -9.46 1.82
CA ASP A 154 6.03 -10.10 1.88
C ASP A 154 4.94 -9.34 1.10
N LYS A 155 5.30 -8.20 0.50
CA LYS A 155 4.36 -7.28 -0.17
C LYS A 155 4.34 -7.43 -1.69
N THR A 156 3.29 -6.87 -2.27
CA THR A 156 3.21 -6.54 -3.69
C THR A 156 3.24 -5.03 -3.84
N PHE A 157 4.25 -4.49 -4.53
CA PHE A 157 4.31 -3.08 -4.85
C PHE A 157 3.71 -2.87 -6.24
N LEU A 158 2.76 -1.95 -6.36
CA LEU A 158 2.09 -1.56 -7.61
C LEU A 158 2.32 -0.06 -7.81
N ALA A 159 3.22 0.28 -8.73
CA ALA A 159 3.29 1.63 -9.25
C ALA A 159 2.17 1.86 -10.26
N ILE A 160 1.57 3.05 -10.20
CA ILE A 160 0.57 3.55 -11.14
C ILE A 160 0.94 4.97 -11.56
N ASP A 161 0.46 5.35 -12.73
CA ASP A 161 0.53 6.72 -13.24
C ASP A 161 -0.66 6.95 -14.22
N PHE A 162 -1.16 8.18 -14.29
CA PHE A 162 -2.19 8.62 -15.23
C PHE A 162 -1.75 9.84 -16.02
N GLU A 163 -1.93 9.80 -17.34
CA GLU A 163 -1.90 11.02 -18.17
C GLU A 163 -3.32 11.52 -18.41
N TRP A 164 -3.51 12.84 -18.33
CA TRP A 164 -4.80 13.51 -18.50
C TRP A 164 -4.68 14.79 -19.33
N ASN A 165 -5.80 15.24 -19.89
CA ASN A 165 -5.86 16.46 -20.69
C ASN A 165 -5.45 17.69 -19.87
N GLU A 166 -4.39 18.39 -20.27
CA GLU A 166 -3.88 19.63 -19.63
C GLU A 166 -4.94 20.74 -19.53
N ARG A 167 -5.97 20.72 -20.38
CA ARG A 167 -7.08 21.69 -20.36
C ARG A 167 -8.30 21.20 -19.57
N ASN A 168 -8.35 19.93 -19.19
CA ASN A 168 -9.45 19.32 -18.45
C ASN A 168 -9.00 18.03 -17.75
N GLU A 169 -8.49 18.16 -16.52
CA GLU A 169 -7.91 17.09 -15.70
C GLU A 169 -8.83 15.88 -15.46
N LYS A 170 -10.14 16.03 -15.66
CA LYS A 170 -11.14 14.94 -15.59
C LYS A 170 -11.14 14.03 -16.82
N THR A 171 -10.38 14.39 -17.85
CA THR A 171 -10.25 13.62 -19.09
C THR A 171 -8.93 12.86 -19.07
N VAL A 172 -8.94 11.69 -18.42
CA VAL A 172 -7.83 10.73 -18.50
C VAL A 172 -7.67 10.24 -19.94
N LEU A 173 -6.42 10.22 -20.38
CA LEU A 173 -5.97 9.83 -21.72
C LEU A 173 -5.29 8.47 -21.69
N GLU A 174 -4.43 8.24 -20.68
CA GLU A 174 -3.63 7.03 -20.55
C GLU A 174 -3.58 6.58 -19.08
N TRP A 175 -3.36 5.29 -18.86
CA TRP A 175 -3.07 4.72 -17.55
C TRP A 175 -1.96 3.69 -17.66
N GLY A 176 -0.93 3.82 -16.84
CA GLY A 176 0.17 2.89 -16.74
C GLY A 176 0.25 2.21 -15.39
N TYR A 177 0.82 1.01 -15.37
CA TYR A 177 1.18 0.34 -14.14
C TYR A 177 2.42 -0.54 -14.28
N ALA A 178 3.12 -0.72 -13.16
CA ALA A 178 4.13 -1.75 -12.98
C ALA A 178 3.98 -2.38 -11.59
N ALA A 179 4.10 -3.70 -11.49
CA ALA A 179 3.86 -4.45 -10.27
C ALA A 179 4.93 -5.51 -10.02
N VAL A 180 5.43 -5.58 -8.79
CA VAL A 180 6.37 -6.60 -8.32
C VAL A 180 5.79 -7.34 -7.11
N ARG A 181 5.65 -8.67 -7.22
CA ARG A 181 5.11 -9.55 -6.17
C ARG A 181 6.25 -10.13 -5.33
N CYS A 182 6.80 -9.37 -4.39
CA CYS A 182 8.01 -9.74 -3.64
C CYS A 182 7.90 -11.10 -2.95
N GLY A 183 6.74 -11.42 -2.35
CA GLY A 183 6.57 -12.67 -1.61
C GLY A 183 6.64 -13.93 -2.50
N HIS A 184 6.25 -13.80 -3.77
CA HIS A 184 6.39 -14.87 -4.76
C HIS A 184 7.84 -15.00 -5.23
N LEU A 185 8.53 -13.88 -5.45
CA LEU A 185 9.92 -13.88 -5.91
C LEU A 185 10.87 -14.42 -4.82
N GLU A 186 10.67 -14.04 -3.56
CA GLU A 186 11.45 -14.58 -2.44
C GLU A 186 11.25 -16.09 -2.28
N ALA A 187 10.02 -16.60 -2.43
CA ALA A 187 9.73 -18.03 -2.38
C ALA A 187 10.40 -18.83 -3.51
N LEU A 188 10.74 -18.17 -4.62
CA LEU A 188 11.52 -18.77 -5.72
C LEU A 188 13.04 -18.53 -5.57
N GLY A 189 13.50 -17.74 -4.60
CA GLY A 189 14.90 -17.33 -4.47
C GLY A 189 15.35 -16.23 -5.45
N HIS A 190 14.42 -15.56 -6.13
CA HIS A 190 14.69 -14.47 -7.07
C HIS A 190 14.79 -13.12 -6.33
N TRP A 191 15.92 -12.91 -5.64
CA TRP A 191 16.18 -11.64 -4.96
C TRP A 191 17.58 -11.07 -5.30
N PRO A 192 17.70 -9.78 -5.63
CA PRO A 192 16.63 -8.78 -5.78
C PRO A 192 15.81 -8.98 -7.07
N PRO A 193 14.59 -8.40 -7.17
CA PRO A 193 13.80 -8.45 -8.39
C PRO A 193 14.52 -7.77 -9.57
N VAL A 194 14.48 -8.40 -10.74
CA VAL A 194 14.98 -7.84 -12.00
C VAL A 194 13.82 -7.14 -12.73
N PRO A 195 13.87 -5.81 -12.98
CA PRO A 195 12.73 -5.07 -13.54
C PRO A 195 12.19 -5.63 -14.87
N ASP A 196 13.08 -6.10 -15.76
CA ASP A 196 12.66 -6.56 -17.09
C ASP A 196 11.82 -7.84 -17.05
N THR A 197 12.18 -8.78 -16.17
CA THR A 197 11.60 -10.14 -16.11
C THR A 197 10.67 -10.38 -14.91
N ASN A 198 10.75 -9.55 -13.86
CA ASN A 198 9.97 -9.75 -12.63
C ASN A 198 8.90 -8.68 -12.39
N TYR A 199 8.91 -7.55 -13.13
CA TYR A 199 7.80 -6.60 -13.09
C TYR A 199 6.72 -7.00 -14.09
N ARG A 200 5.50 -7.22 -13.60
CA ARG A 200 4.30 -7.24 -14.45
C ARG A 200 3.97 -5.78 -14.81
N LYS A 201 3.88 -5.45 -16.09
CA LYS A 201 3.74 -4.07 -16.58
C LYS A 201 2.68 -3.96 -17.65
N GLY A 202 2.05 -2.80 -17.77
CA GLY A 202 1.04 -2.56 -18.80
C GLY A 202 0.73 -1.08 -18.97
N HIS A 203 0.20 -0.76 -20.14
CA HIS A 203 -0.09 0.60 -20.58
C HIS A 203 -1.39 0.60 -21.38
N TYR A 204 -2.36 1.42 -20.96
CA TYR A 204 -3.68 1.53 -21.58
C TYR A 204 -3.91 2.94 -22.09
N ILE A 205 -4.45 3.06 -23.30
CA ILE A 205 -4.79 4.33 -23.96
C ILE A 205 -6.30 4.40 -24.16
N VAL A 206 -6.92 5.54 -23.84
CA VAL A 206 -8.37 5.76 -23.98
C VAL A 206 -8.74 6.06 -25.43
N ALA A 207 -9.37 5.09 -26.08
CA ALA A 207 -9.69 5.07 -27.52
C ALA A 207 -10.42 6.32 -28.03
N GLU A 208 -11.29 6.90 -27.20
CA GLU A 208 -12.10 8.07 -27.55
C GLU A 208 -11.26 9.36 -27.68
N HIS A 209 -10.08 9.40 -27.08
CA HIS A 209 -9.22 10.59 -26.97
C HIS A 209 -7.95 10.53 -27.83
N VAL A 210 -7.56 9.34 -28.31
CA VAL A 210 -6.51 9.14 -29.33
C VAL A 210 -6.74 10.08 -30.51
N ASP A 211 -5.65 10.72 -30.96
CA ASP A 211 -5.58 11.70 -32.07
C ASP A 211 -6.50 12.94 -31.94
N LYS A 212 -7.21 13.12 -30.83
CA LYS A 212 -8.16 14.23 -30.62
C LYS A 212 -7.78 15.18 -29.50
N VAL A 213 -7.08 14.70 -28.49
CA VAL A 213 -6.52 15.52 -27.41
C VAL A 213 -5.02 15.62 -27.62
N ILE A 214 -4.51 16.85 -27.68
CA ILE A 214 -3.08 17.14 -27.83
C ILE A 214 -2.66 17.94 -26.59
N ASN A 215 -1.95 17.28 -25.69
CA ASN A 215 -1.22 17.93 -24.60
C ASN A 215 0.08 18.55 -25.14
N LYS A 216 0.68 19.50 -24.40
CA LYS A 216 2.03 19.99 -24.67
C LYS A 216 3.07 18.86 -24.52
N TYR A 217 2.87 17.99 -23.53
CA TYR A 217 3.62 16.75 -23.36
C TYR A 217 2.70 15.58 -23.72
N CYS A 218 2.92 14.94 -24.88
CA CYS A 218 1.99 13.93 -25.41
C CYS A 218 2.65 12.70 -26.10
N PRO A 219 3.65 12.03 -25.51
CA PRO A 219 4.15 10.76 -26.03
C PRO A 219 3.25 9.59 -25.58
N THR A 220 2.04 9.51 -26.15
CA THR A 220 1.24 8.26 -26.19
C THR A 220 2.02 7.09 -26.81
N TYR A 221 3.09 7.43 -27.53
CA TYR A 221 4.15 6.57 -28.02
C TYR A 221 5.51 7.29 -27.85
N PRO A 222 6.62 6.58 -27.51
CA PRO A 222 6.73 5.14 -27.32
C PRO A 222 6.53 4.68 -25.87
N TRP A 223 5.62 3.72 -25.67
CA TRP A 223 5.70 2.79 -24.54
C TRP A 223 6.84 1.80 -24.82
N LEU A 224 7.88 1.80 -23.97
CA LEU A 224 9.16 1.14 -24.30
C LEU A 224 9.33 -0.27 -23.71
N PHE A 225 8.40 -0.69 -22.84
CA PHE A 225 8.48 -1.96 -22.12
C PHE A 225 7.38 -2.96 -22.51
N GLY A 226 6.70 -2.76 -23.64
CA GLY A 226 5.68 -3.69 -24.14
C GLY A 226 4.85 -3.11 -25.29
N GLU A 227 3.57 -3.50 -25.34
CA GLU A 227 2.60 -2.96 -26.29
C GLU A 227 1.47 -2.23 -25.54
N SER A 228 1.03 -1.10 -26.11
CA SER A 228 -0.06 -0.29 -25.55
C SER A 228 -1.40 -0.90 -25.92
N GLN A 229 -2.31 -1.04 -24.96
CA GLN A 229 -3.67 -1.53 -25.19
C GLN A 229 -4.64 -0.36 -25.34
N VAL A 230 -5.27 -0.23 -26.52
CA VAL A 230 -6.31 0.78 -26.75
C VAL A 230 -7.64 0.26 -26.20
N THR A 231 -8.26 0.99 -25.27
CA THR A 231 -9.47 0.57 -24.54
C THR A 231 -10.53 1.67 -24.54
N PRO A 232 -11.83 1.35 -24.62
CA PRO A 232 -12.89 2.34 -24.44
C PRO A 232 -12.87 2.95 -23.03
N LYS A 233 -13.14 4.25 -22.92
CA LYS A 233 -13.22 5.01 -21.66
C LYS A 233 -14.12 4.35 -20.62
N ALA A 234 -15.24 3.77 -21.06
CA ALA A 234 -16.19 3.07 -20.20
C ALA A 234 -15.64 1.77 -19.58
N LYS A 235 -14.55 1.21 -20.13
CA LYS A 235 -13.90 -0.02 -19.65
C LYS A 235 -12.68 0.24 -18.78
N LEU A 236 -12.03 1.40 -18.89
CA LEU A 236 -10.83 1.72 -18.10
C LEU A 236 -11.04 1.55 -16.57
N PRO A 237 -12.12 2.04 -15.93
CA PRO A 237 -12.33 1.82 -14.49
C PRO A 237 -12.46 0.34 -14.11
N GLN A 238 -13.09 -0.48 -14.97
CA GLN A 238 -13.24 -1.92 -14.76
C GLN A 238 -11.88 -2.62 -14.80
N ILE A 239 -11.02 -2.23 -15.75
CA ILE A 239 -9.66 -2.77 -15.91
C ILE A 239 -8.79 -2.43 -14.68
N ILE A 240 -8.76 -1.16 -14.27
CA ILE A 240 -7.96 -0.73 -13.12
C ILE A 240 -8.43 -1.42 -11.83
N GLN A 241 -9.75 -1.49 -11.61
CA GLN A 241 -10.32 -2.17 -10.46
C GLN A 241 -9.93 -3.66 -10.44
N ALA A 242 -9.96 -4.34 -11.59
CA ALA A 242 -9.55 -5.73 -11.72
C ALA A 242 -8.06 -5.91 -11.35
N VAL A 243 -7.16 -5.09 -11.92
CA VAL A 243 -5.72 -5.15 -11.61
C VAL A 243 -5.47 -4.94 -10.12
N ILE A 244 -6.01 -3.87 -9.51
CA ILE A 244 -5.84 -3.60 -8.07
C ILE A 244 -6.40 -4.75 -7.22
N SER A 245 -7.61 -5.24 -7.53
CA SER A 245 -8.23 -6.33 -6.76
C SER A 245 -7.49 -7.67 -6.87
N SER A 246 -6.78 -7.92 -7.98
CA SER A 246 -5.95 -9.12 -8.18
C SER A 246 -4.61 -9.11 -7.43
N LEU A 247 -4.29 -7.99 -6.77
CA LEU A 247 -3.03 -7.77 -6.03
C LEU A 247 -3.26 -7.43 -4.55
N ALA A 248 -4.45 -6.94 -4.20
CA ALA A 248 -4.83 -6.61 -2.83
C ALA A 248 -5.24 -7.83 -2.02
N SER A 249 -4.85 -7.85 -0.74
CA SER A 249 -5.48 -8.70 0.27
C SER A 249 -6.84 -8.11 0.69
N PRO A 250 -7.68 -8.86 1.43
CA PRO A 250 -8.88 -8.31 2.06
C PRO A 250 -8.58 -7.08 2.94
N ASP A 251 -9.61 -6.25 3.11
CA ASP A 251 -9.55 -5.03 3.90
C ASP A 251 -9.56 -5.34 5.42
N SER A 252 -8.84 -4.56 6.23
CA SER A 252 -8.64 -4.86 7.65
C SER A 252 -8.21 -3.66 8.47
N GLU A 253 -8.92 -3.39 9.58
CA GLU A 253 -8.58 -2.31 10.51
C GLU A 253 -7.28 -2.55 11.30
N THR A 254 -6.80 -3.80 11.36
CA THR A 254 -5.70 -4.23 12.24
C THR A 254 -4.45 -4.71 11.51
N ALA A 255 -4.53 -4.97 10.20
CA ALA A 255 -3.43 -5.47 9.39
C ALA A 255 -3.25 -4.66 8.11
N ALA A 256 -2.00 -4.29 7.79
CA ALA A 256 -1.67 -3.63 6.52
C ALA A 256 -1.93 -4.56 5.33
N ASN A 257 -2.43 -4.00 4.23
CA ASN A 257 -2.68 -4.76 3.02
C ASN A 257 -1.38 -5.41 2.48
N HIS A 258 -1.52 -6.50 1.72
CA HIS A 258 -0.40 -7.05 0.95
C HIS A 258 0.01 -6.10 -0.19
N LEU A 259 -0.93 -5.31 -0.72
CA LEU A 259 -0.68 -4.30 -1.74
C LEU A 259 -0.15 -2.98 -1.15
N VAL A 260 0.90 -2.47 -1.76
CA VAL A 260 1.47 -1.15 -1.55
C VAL A 260 1.35 -0.37 -2.86
N LEU A 261 0.65 0.76 -2.85
CA LEU A 261 0.60 1.65 -4.01
C LEU A 261 1.86 2.52 -4.05
N VAL A 262 2.40 2.71 -5.25
CA VAL A 262 3.61 3.49 -5.53
C VAL A 262 3.30 4.52 -6.61
N GLY A 263 3.94 5.67 -6.57
CA GLY A 263 3.88 6.68 -7.63
C GLY A 263 4.91 7.78 -7.40
N HIS A 264 4.92 8.81 -8.24
CA HIS A 264 5.83 9.94 -8.13
C HIS A 264 5.04 11.26 -8.14
N GLY A 265 4.70 11.78 -6.97
CA GLY A 265 3.68 12.82 -6.85
C GLY A 265 2.24 12.28 -6.87
N ILE A 266 2.04 11.04 -6.39
CA ILE A 266 0.83 10.18 -6.54
C ILE A 266 -0.54 10.79 -6.14
N HIS A 267 -0.58 12.03 -5.62
CA HIS A 267 -1.82 12.67 -5.21
C HIS A 267 -2.82 12.84 -6.37
N GLY A 268 -2.34 13.19 -7.56
CA GLY A 268 -3.17 13.31 -8.76
C GLY A 268 -3.85 12.00 -9.14
N ASP A 269 -3.09 10.90 -9.12
CA ASP A 269 -3.54 9.55 -9.44
C ASP A 269 -4.61 9.06 -8.48
N LEU A 270 -4.43 9.29 -7.17
CA LEU A 270 -5.43 8.94 -6.16
C LEU A 270 -6.76 9.68 -6.40
N MET A 271 -6.73 10.94 -6.82
CA MET A 271 -7.93 11.66 -7.22
C MET A 271 -8.54 11.10 -8.51
N ARG A 272 -7.74 10.67 -9.50
CA ARG A 272 -8.26 10.01 -10.71
C ARG A 272 -8.97 8.69 -10.36
N LEU A 273 -8.41 7.89 -9.44
CA LEU A 273 -9.03 6.66 -8.93
C LEU A 273 -10.38 6.92 -8.25
N GLU A 274 -10.45 7.95 -7.39
CA GLU A 274 -11.68 8.36 -6.71
C GLU A 274 -12.75 8.85 -7.70
N GLU A 275 -12.38 9.71 -8.66
CA GLU A 275 -13.31 10.20 -9.71
C GLU A 275 -13.87 9.07 -10.59
N MET A 276 -13.05 8.04 -10.87
CA MET A 276 -13.48 6.82 -11.57
C MET A 276 -14.27 5.84 -10.69
N LYS A 277 -14.46 6.14 -9.39
CA LYS A 277 -15.13 5.30 -8.38
C LYS A 277 -14.44 3.95 -8.14
N ILE A 278 -13.12 3.89 -8.36
CA ILE A 278 -12.32 2.69 -8.12
C ILE A 278 -12.11 2.55 -6.60
N ARG A 279 -12.42 1.38 -6.07
CA ARG A 279 -12.35 1.08 -4.64
C ARG A 279 -10.96 0.57 -4.28
N ILE A 280 -10.33 1.28 -3.35
CA ILE A 280 -9.03 0.96 -2.76
C ILE A 280 -9.30 0.55 -1.30
N PRO A 281 -8.89 -0.66 -0.84
CA PRO A 281 -8.95 -1.06 0.56
C PRO A 281 -8.34 -0.01 1.50
N HIS A 282 -9.01 0.27 2.63
CA HIS A 282 -8.58 1.33 3.54
C HIS A 282 -7.24 1.01 4.23
N ASN A 283 -6.84 -0.25 4.26
CA ASN A 283 -5.59 -0.71 4.88
C ASN A 283 -4.36 -0.70 3.96
N ILE A 284 -4.47 -0.20 2.72
CA ILE A 284 -3.34 -0.05 1.80
C ILE A 284 -2.34 1.01 2.28
N LEU A 285 -1.06 0.70 2.07
CA LEU A 285 0.06 1.61 2.26
C LEU A 285 0.37 2.33 0.93
N ILE A 286 0.75 3.61 1.00
CA ILE A 286 0.99 4.45 -0.18
C ILE A 286 2.37 5.08 -0.07
N VAL A 287 3.27 4.71 -0.97
CA VAL A 287 4.63 5.24 -1.10
C VAL A 287 4.68 6.25 -2.24
N ASP A 288 4.79 7.53 -1.90
CA ASP A 288 5.19 8.56 -2.86
C ASP A 288 6.72 8.59 -2.95
N THR A 289 7.26 8.19 -4.10
CA THR A 289 8.71 8.15 -4.34
C THR A 289 9.35 9.53 -4.29
N MET A 290 8.63 10.59 -4.69
CA MET A 290 9.10 11.97 -4.60
C MET A 290 9.29 12.39 -3.13
N THR A 291 8.31 12.07 -2.27
CA THR A 291 8.39 12.36 -0.83
C THR A 291 9.41 11.48 -0.11
N PHE A 292 9.51 10.20 -0.44
CA PHE A 292 10.54 9.29 0.10
C PHE A 292 11.96 9.77 -0.26
N GLU A 293 12.20 10.13 -1.53
CA GLU A 293 13.49 10.64 -2.01
C GLU A 293 13.90 11.91 -1.27
N ARG A 294 12.99 12.89 -1.14
CA ARG A 294 13.24 14.13 -0.38
C ARG A 294 13.67 13.83 1.05
N ASN A 295 13.04 12.86 1.71
CA ASN A 295 13.43 12.45 3.06
C ASN A 295 14.79 11.74 3.09
N LEU A 296 15.11 10.89 2.11
CA LEU A 296 16.45 10.31 1.99
C LEU A 296 17.53 11.40 1.84
N TYR A 297 17.26 12.43 1.02
CA TYR A 297 18.17 13.56 0.85
C TYR A 297 18.32 14.39 2.14
N ALA A 298 17.19 14.77 2.78
CA ALA A 298 17.20 15.56 4.01
C ALA A 298 17.88 14.85 5.21
N ASN A 299 17.84 13.52 5.26
CA ASN A 299 18.55 12.70 6.25
C ASN A 299 20.00 12.33 5.82
N GLY A 300 20.51 12.89 4.72
CA GLY A 300 21.88 12.67 4.23
C GLY A 300 22.13 11.33 3.54
N PHE A 301 21.13 10.43 3.42
CA PHE A 301 21.29 9.11 2.79
C PHE A 301 21.57 9.17 1.28
N ARG A 302 21.24 10.28 0.60
CA ARG A 302 21.59 10.53 -0.81
C ARG A 302 22.95 11.21 -1.02
N GLY A 303 23.61 11.69 0.04
CA GLY A 303 24.80 12.54 -0.06
C GLY A 303 24.51 13.93 -0.63
N VAL A 304 25.55 14.75 -0.82
CA VAL A 304 25.45 16.04 -1.52
C VAL A 304 25.32 15.80 -3.02
N MET A 305 24.32 16.42 -3.65
CA MET A 305 24.09 16.35 -5.10
C MET A 305 23.79 17.74 -5.67
N PRO A 306 24.13 18.00 -6.96
CA PRO A 306 23.64 19.17 -7.66
C PRO A 306 22.13 19.06 -7.90
N ASP A 307 21.47 20.20 -7.97
CA ASP A 307 20.12 20.33 -8.53
C ASP A 307 20.21 20.23 -10.06
N PRO A 308 19.59 19.23 -10.72
CA PRO A 308 19.69 19.06 -12.16
C PRO A 308 19.21 20.25 -13.01
N LYS A 309 18.46 21.20 -12.42
CA LYS A 309 18.00 22.41 -13.12
C LYS A 309 18.97 23.59 -13.04
N SER A 310 19.87 23.61 -12.06
CA SER A 310 20.70 24.80 -11.78
C SER A 310 22.19 24.51 -11.58
N ASP A 311 22.58 23.23 -11.53
CA ASP A 311 23.95 22.72 -11.27
C ASP A 311 24.58 23.20 -9.93
N LYS A 312 23.79 23.90 -9.11
CA LYS A 312 24.15 24.31 -7.75
C LYS A 312 23.85 23.18 -6.77
N ALA A 313 24.48 23.20 -5.60
CA ALA A 313 24.12 22.28 -4.51
C ALA A 313 22.61 22.34 -4.22
N ARG A 314 21.96 21.18 -4.27
CA ARG A 314 20.52 21.05 -4.06
C ARG A 314 20.11 21.59 -2.68
N LEU A 315 18.97 22.25 -2.57
CA LEU A 315 18.46 22.76 -1.31
C LEU A 315 17.78 21.65 -0.49
N SER A 316 17.97 21.64 0.83
CA SER A 316 17.26 20.73 1.73
C SER A 316 15.73 20.95 1.63
N GLY A 317 14.96 19.88 1.61
CA GLY A 317 13.50 19.91 1.44
C GLY A 317 13.02 20.13 -0.01
N SER A 318 13.91 20.37 -0.98
CA SER A 318 13.52 20.42 -2.40
C SER A 318 13.04 19.05 -2.93
N HIS A 319 12.22 19.07 -3.98
CA HIS A 319 11.72 17.88 -4.67
C HIS A 319 12.36 17.74 -6.06
N LEU A 320 12.59 16.51 -6.50
CA LEU A 320 12.93 16.20 -7.90
C LEU A 320 11.65 15.80 -8.64
N SER A 321 11.56 16.09 -9.94
CA SER A 321 10.65 15.38 -10.86
C SER A 321 11.15 13.95 -11.09
N LEU A 322 10.33 13.09 -11.70
CA LEU A 322 10.74 11.71 -12.00
C LEU A 322 11.99 11.69 -12.90
N GLU A 323 12.03 12.54 -13.93
CA GLU A 323 13.21 12.75 -14.78
C GLU A 323 14.47 13.09 -13.98
N ASN A 324 14.38 14.10 -13.11
CA ASN A 324 15.51 14.55 -12.30
C ASN A 324 15.92 13.51 -11.25
N LEU A 325 14.98 12.73 -10.73
CA LEU A 325 15.25 11.59 -9.85
C LEU A 325 16.02 10.52 -10.60
N LEU A 326 15.53 10.08 -11.76
CA LEU A 326 16.19 9.10 -12.62
C LEU A 326 17.60 9.56 -13.00
N TYR A 327 17.77 10.81 -13.43
CA TYR A 327 19.08 11.41 -13.67
C TYR A 327 19.98 11.39 -12.41
N SER A 328 19.45 11.73 -11.23
CA SER A 328 20.22 11.67 -9.97
C SER A 328 20.66 10.25 -9.55
N LEU A 329 20.11 9.20 -10.17
CA LEU A 329 20.53 7.80 -9.95
C LEU A 329 21.66 7.37 -10.89
N THR A 330 22.01 8.16 -11.91
CA THR A 330 23.14 7.90 -12.81
C THR A 330 24.45 8.53 -12.36
N LEU A 331 24.36 9.58 -11.56
CA LEU A 331 25.51 10.28 -11.00
C LEU A 331 26.28 9.35 -10.04
N PRO A 332 27.62 9.30 -10.11
CA PRO A 332 28.42 8.53 -9.16
C PRO A 332 28.24 9.09 -7.76
N LEU A 333 28.08 8.20 -6.77
CA LEU A 333 28.01 8.59 -5.36
C LEU A 333 29.30 9.28 -4.94
N SER A 334 29.21 10.52 -4.42
CA SER A 334 30.36 11.27 -3.95
C SER A 334 31.07 10.52 -2.81
N PRO A 335 32.41 10.37 -2.84
CA PRO A 335 33.16 9.56 -1.87
C PRO A 335 33.10 10.08 -0.42
N ASN A 336 32.65 11.33 -0.21
CA ASN A 336 32.47 11.93 1.11
C ASN A 336 31.07 11.70 1.71
N SER A 337 30.27 10.78 1.16
CA SER A 337 28.94 10.46 1.70
C SER A 337 29.06 9.75 3.06
N PRO A 338 28.29 10.16 4.10
CA PRO A 338 28.46 9.68 5.48
C PRO A 338 28.10 8.20 5.72
N SER A 339 27.62 7.49 4.69
CA SER A 339 27.52 6.03 4.68
C SER A 339 28.92 5.39 4.60
N GLY A 340 29.64 5.39 5.72
CA GLY A 340 31.07 5.07 5.85
C GLY A 340 31.53 3.64 5.55
N GLN A 341 30.89 2.92 4.63
CA GLN A 341 31.50 1.76 4.00
C GLN A 341 32.47 2.22 2.91
N ARG A 342 33.79 2.05 3.14
CA ARG A 342 34.82 2.15 2.09
C ARG A 342 34.37 1.34 0.88
N GLN A 343 34.15 2.00 -0.27
CA GLN A 343 33.74 1.32 -1.49
C GLN A 343 34.87 0.42 -2.01
N PRO A 344 34.68 -0.90 -2.11
CA PRO A 344 35.54 -1.75 -2.92
C PRO A 344 35.04 -1.69 -4.37
N SER A 345 35.92 -1.26 -5.28
CA SER A 345 35.69 -1.03 -6.73
C SER A 345 34.76 0.13 -7.12
N PRO A 346 35.15 0.95 -8.13
CA PRO A 346 34.25 1.91 -8.75
C PRO A 346 33.21 1.17 -9.61
N GLN A 347 31.92 1.38 -9.34
CA GLN A 347 30.88 0.90 -10.26
C GLN A 347 30.88 1.73 -11.55
N PRO A 348 30.65 1.11 -12.72
CA PRO A 348 30.48 1.84 -13.97
C PRO A 348 29.26 2.79 -13.86
N PRO A 349 29.28 3.95 -14.54
CA PRO A 349 28.17 4.90 -14.51
C PRO A 349 26.88 4.24 -15.01
N LEU A 350 25.77 4.50 -14.31
CA LEU A 350 24.48 3.89 -14.63
C LEU A 350 23.93 4.51 -15.93
N VAL A 351 23.94 3.76 -17.03
CA VAL A 351 23.30 4.20 -18.27
C VAL A 351 21.85 3.78 -18.23
N LEU A 352 20.95 4.71 -17.91
CA LEU A 352 19.52 4.44 -17.97
C LEU A 352 19.03 4.30 -19.42
N PRO A 353 17.96 3.53 -19.65
CA PRO A 353 17.23 3.56 -20.92
C PRO A 353 16.82 5.01 -21.23
N GLN A 354 17.01 5.45 -22.49
CA GLN A 354 16.45 6.71 -22.97
C GLN A 354 14.93 6.60 -23.07
N CYS A 355 14.29 6.71 -21.91
CA CYS A 355 12.86 6.54 -21.73
C CYS A 355 12.13 7.84 -22.03
N THR A 356 11.08 7.80 -22.85
CA THR A 356 10.25 8.98 -23.09
C THR A 356 9.25 9.11 -21.94
N LEU A 357 9.54 10.01 -21.02
CA LEU A 357 8.66 10.35 -19.90
C LEU A 357 7.43 11.15 -20.40
N HIS A 358 6.41 11.30 -19.56
CA HIS A 358 5.04 11.69 -19.96
C HIS A 358 4.31 10.64 -20.79
N ASN A 359 4.70 9.37 -20.61
CA ASN A 359 3.91 8.23 -21.01
C ASN A 359 3.58 7.44 -19.74
N ALA A 360 2.30 7.30 -19.42
CA ALA A 360 1.88 6.76 -18.12
C ALA A 360 2.49 5.36 -17.84
N GLY A 361 2.63 4.53 -18.88
CA GLY A 361 3.29 3.24 -18.77
C GLY A 361 4.76 3.39 -18.33
N ASN A 362 5.52 4.20 -19.06
CA ASN A 362 6.94 4.45 -18.79
C ASN A 362 7.13 5.03 -17.38
N ASP A 363 6.29 5.98 -16.98
CA ASP A 363 6.44 6.71 -15.73
C ASP A 363 6.07 5.85 -14.51
N ALA A 364 5.03 5.01 -14.61
CA ALA A 364 4.74 4.00 -13.60
C ALA A 364 5.89 2.96 -13.47
N PHE A 365 6.41 2.45 -14.59
CA PHE A 365 7.50 1.47 -14.59
C PHE A 365 8.81 2.05 -14.02
N MET A 366 9.19 3.24 -14.47
CA MET A 366 10.39 3.91 -14.00
C MET A 366 10.25 4.43 -12.55
N SER A 367 9.05 4.75 -12.08
CA SER A 367 8.78 5.03 -10.66
C SER A 367 9.01 3.81 -9.76
N LEU A 368 8.57 2.61 -10.17
CA LEU A 368 8.83 1.38 -9.42
C LEU A 368 10.33 1.04 -9.40
N PHE A 369 11.00 1.17 -10.56
CA PHE A 369 12.45 1.01 -10.65
C PHE A 369 13.19 2.03 -9.76
N ALA A 370 12.79 3.30 -9.74
CA ALA A 370 13.39 4.33 -8.91
C ALA A 370 13.21 4.01 -7.42
N LEU A 371 12.02 3.57 -6.99
CA LEU A 371 11.80 3.08 -5.62
C LEU A 371 12.77 1.94 -5.29
N GLN A 372 12.86 0.92 -6.16
CA GLN A 372 13.75 -0.22 -5.94
C GLN A 372 15.22 0.23 -5.87
N LYS A 373 15.67 1.11 -6.76
CA LYS A 373 17.06 1.60 -6.80
C LYS A 373 17.41 2.48 -5.60
N LEU A 374 16.45 3.20 -5.01
CA LEU A 374 16.63 3.93 -3.76
C LEU A 374 16.74 3.00 -2.53
N LEU A 375 16.09 1.83 -2.57
CA LEU A 375 16.07 0.85 -1.47
C LEU A 375 17.24 -0.16 -1.54
N ASP A 376 17.56 -0.61 -2.75
CA ASP A 376 18.72 -1.45 -3.06
C ASP A 376 19.53 -0.85 -4.23
N PRO A 377 20.44 0.11 -3.95
CA PRO A 377 21.25 0.74 -4.98
C PRO A 377 22.20 -0.23 -5.71
N ARG A 378 22.62 -1.32 -5.07
CA ARG A 378 23.68 -2.21 -5.60
C ARG A 378 23.10 -3.41 -6.35
N GLY A 379 22.06 -4.04 -5.84
CA GLY A 379 21.45 -5.22 -6.44
C GLY A 379 20.46 -4.93 -7.57
N THR A 380 19.86 -3.74 -7.60
CA THR A 380 18.89 -3.37 -8.64
C THR A 380 19.56 -3.18 -10.00
N GLN A 381 19.27 -4.14 -10.91
CA GLN A 381 19.65 -4.09 -12.32
C GLN A 381 18.92 -2.97 -13.07
N VAL A 382 19.55 -2.42 -14.11
CA VAL A 382 18.95 -1.38 -14.95
C VAL A 382 18.03 -2.01 -15.98
N PRO A 383 16.79 -1.51 -16.16
CA PRO A 383 15.89 -1.99 -17.20
C PRO A 383 16.46 -1.78 -18.61
N THR A 384 16.25 -2.74 -19.49
CA THR A 384 16.67 -2.66 -20.90
C THR A 384 15.50 -2.26 -21.80
N ILE A 385 15.75 -1.40 -22.78
CA ILE A 385 14.75 -1.13 -23.83
C ILE A 385 14.72 -2.33 -24.77
N VAL A 386 13.56 -2.98 -24.86
CA VAL A 386 13.30 -3.95 -25.92
C VAL A 386 13.23 -3.18 -27.24
N LYS A 387 14.37 -3.10 -27.94
CA LYS A 387 14.40 -2.64 -29.33
C LYS A 387 13.52 -3.60 -30.12
N LYS A 388 12.29 -3.19 -30.46
CA LYS A 388 11.44 -3.92 -31.40
C LYS A 388 12.28 -4.17 -32.65
N ALA A 389 12.70 -5.42 -32.82
CA ALA A 389 13.39 -5.83 -34.03
C ALA A 389 12.42 -5.56 -35.16
N LYS A 390 12.72 -4.56 -36.01
CA LYS A 390 11.93 -4.31 -37.21
C LYS A 390 11.91 -5.62 -37.98
N THR A 391 10.75 -6.28 -37.96
CA THR A 391 10.51 -7.45 -38.79
C THR A 391 10.52 -6.91 -40.21
N ASN A 392 11.70 -6.91 -40.83
CA ASN A 392 11.86 -6.53 -42.23
C ASN A 392 10.98 -7.50 -43.01
N GLY A 393 9.80 -7.03 -43.42
CA GLY A 393 8.91 -7.76 -44.30
C GLY A 393 9.61 -7.95 -45.63
N SER A 394 10.41 -9.02 -45.75
CA SER A 394 10.93 -9.49 -47.03
C SER A 394 9.73 -9.85 -47.88
N GLY A 395 9.41 -8.95 -48.82
CA GLY A 395 8.16 -8.95 -49.54
C GLY A 395 7.97 -10.25 -50.32
N PHE A 396 6.90 -10.98 -50.02
CA PHE A 396 6.33 -11.94 -50.96
C PHE A 396 5.60 -11.19 -52.07
N SER A 397 6.37 -10.52 -52.92
CA SER A 397 5.97 -10.18 -54.27
C SER A 397 5.92 -11.47 -55.08
N ASN A 398 4.78 -12.16 -55.08
CA ASN A 398 4.52 -13.21 -56.06
C ASN A 398 3.36 -12.78 -56.96
N GLY A 399 3.67 -11.91 -57.93
CA GLY A 399 2.75 -11.60 -59.00
C GLY A 399 2.68 -12.79 -59.96
N ASN A 400 1.50 -13.40 -60.09
CA ASN A 400 1.22 -14.29 -61.21
C ASN A 400 -0.18 -13.99 -61.77
N GLY A 401 -0.24 -13.36 -62.94
CA GLY A 401 -1.48 -13.10 -63.64
C GLY A 401 -1.86 -14.28 -64.53
N GLY A 402 -3.07 -14.80 -64.36
CA GLY A 402 -3.61 -15.89 -65.18
C GLY A 402 -5.11 -15.75 -65.36
N LYS A 403 -5.56 -15.47 -66.60
CA LYS A 403 -6.97 -15.45 -67.00
C LYS A 403 -7.42 -16.88 -67.37
N PHE A 404 -8.65 -17.30 -67.05
CA PHE A 404 -9.70 -17.73 -68.01
C PHE A 404 -10.90 -18.50 -67.39
N ASN A 405 -12.10 -18.23 -67.94
CA ASN A 405 -13.35 -19.01 -68.05
C ASN A 405 -13.98 -19.83 -66.89
N THR A 406 -15.16 -19.36 -66.46
CA THR A 406 -16.51 -19.89 -66.81
C THR A 406 -16.70 -21.39 -67.13
N VAL A 407 -17.63 -22.07 -66.43
CA VAL A 407 -18.77 -22.88 -66.96
C VAL A 407 -19.69 -23.41 -65.83
N ASN A 408 -20.97 -23.70 -66.18
CA ASN A 408 -22.11 -24.10 -65.33
C ASN A 408 -22.08 -25.53 -64.72
N GLY A 409 -22.97 -25.75 -63.74
CA GLY A 409 -23.54 -27.08 -63.36
C GLY A 409 -23.99 -27.11 -61.89
N ILE A 410 -25.22 -26.72 -61.52
CA ILE A 410 -26.46 -27.54 -61.50
C ILE A 410 -26.26 -28.98 -61.00
N GLY A 411 -26.86 -29.31 -59.86
CA GLY A 411 -26.96 -30.68 -59.33
C GLY A 411 -27.67 -30.74 -57.97
N MET A 412 -28.98 -30.99 -57.96
CA MET A 412 -29.73 -31.30 -56.73
C MET A 412 -29.60 -32.80 -56.39
N THR A 413 -29.57 -33.17 -55.10
CA THR A 413 -30.37 -34.29 -54.55
C THR A 413 -30.26 -34.40 -53.02
N ALA A 414 -31.38 -34.76 -52.39
CA ALA A 414 -31.56 -35.36 -51.06
C ALA A 414 -32.88 -36.20 -51.14
N PRO A 415 -33.40 -36.90 -50.11
CA PRO A 415 -32.92 -37.22 -48.76
C PRO A 415 -33.10 -38.74 -48.39
N VAL A 416 -33.40 -39.07 -47.11
CA VAL A 416 -33.73 -40.41 -46.50
C VAL A 416 -32.50 -41.33 -46.29
N GLY A 417 -32.19 -42.03 -45.18
CA GLY A 417 -32.70 -42.23 -43.81
C GLY A 417 -31.71 -43.20 -43.07
N THR A 418 -31.93 -43.91 -41.95
CA THR A 418 -32.99 -43.98 -40.92
C THR A 418 -32.47 -44.66 -39.61
N SER A 419 -32.66 -44.00 -38.45
CA SER A 419 -33.16 -44.56 -37.16
C SER A 419 -32.38 -45.56 -36.25
N VAL A 420 -32.48 -45.27 -34.92
CA VAL A 420 -32.46 -46.13 -33.69
C VAL A 420 -31.16 -46.68 -33.07
N LEU A 421 -30.92 -46.30 -31.80
CA LEU A 421 -30.51 -47.05 -30.57
C LEU A 421 -29.58 -46.16 -29.71
N ASN A 422 -29.94 -45.60 -28.54
CA ASN A 422 -30.55 -46.09 -27.29
C ASN A 422 -29.55 -46.65 -26.25
N SER A 423 -29.19 -45.82 -25.27
CA SER A 423 -28.78 -46.17 -23.89
C SER A 423 -28.49 -44.85 -23.13
N SER A 424 -29.29 -44.37 -22.18
CA SER A 424 -29.58 -44.90 -20.83
C SER A 424 -28.40 -44.78 -19.83
N ALA A 425 -28.23 -43.60 -19.22
CA ALA A 425 -27.54 -43.43 -17.94
C ALA A 425 -28.21 -42.30 -17.15
N SER A 426 -28.61 -42.58 -15.92
CA SER A 426 -29.52 -41.76 -15.11
C SER A 426 -28.90 -41.35 -13.78
N MET A 427 -28.99 -40.05 -13.43
CA MET A 427 -29.16 -39.51 -12.06
C MET A 427 -28.03 -39.82 -11.02
N PRO A 428 -27.94 -39.12 -9.87
CA PRO A 428 -28.95 -38.23 -9.26
C PRO A 428 -28.50 -36.82 -8.83
N MET A 429 -29.51 -35.99 -8.60
CA MET A 429 -29.41 -34.78 -7.77
C MET A 429 -29.43 -35.14 -6.28
N MET A 430 -28.82 -34.30 -5.44
CA MET A 430 -29.21 -34.14 -4.04
C MET A 430 -29.37 -32.66 -3.71
N THR A 431 -30.33 -32.36 -2.83
CA THR A 431 -30.73 -31.00 -2.44
C THR A 431 -30.93 -30.92 -0.93
N ILE A 432 -30.55 -29.76 -0.36
CA ILE A 432 -31.16 -29.11 0.82
C ILE A 432 -30.80 -29.60 2.25
N ASN A 433 -30.45 -28.58 3.07
CA ASN A 433 -30.49 -28.44 4.54
C ASN A 433 -29.57 -29.24 5.49
N GLY A 434 -29.10 -28.52 6.53
CA GLY A 434 -28.99 -29.10 7.88
C GLY A 434 -27.95 -28.49 8.83
N ASN A 435 -28.34 -27.47 9.62
CA ASN A 435 -27.91 -27.14 10.99
C ASN A 435 -26.42 -27.07 11.43
N ASN A 436 -26.13 -26.01 12.20
CA ASN A 436 -25.07 -25.95 13.21
C ASN A 436 -25.13 -27.14 14.19
N PRO A 437 -23.99 -27.47 14.82
CA PRO A 437 -23.93 -27.26 16.27
C PRO A 437 -22.68 -26.47 16.72
N ALA A 438 -22.79 -25.86 17.90
CA ALA A 438 -21.69 -25.17 18.56
C ALA A 438 -20.61 -26.14 19.08
N ALA A 439 -19.34 -25.73 19.01
CA ALA A 439 -18.23 -26.44 19.64
C ALA A 439 -17.60 -25.55 20.73
N TYR A 440 -17.65 -26.05 21.97
CA TYR A 440 -16.81 -25.56 23.06
C TYR A 440 -15.34 -25.83 22.73
N TYR A 441 -14.44 -24.89 23.06
CA TYR A 441 -13.04 -25.23 23.31
C TYR A 441 -12.49 -24.49 24.53
N SER A 442 -12.33 -25.24 25.61
CA SER A 442 -11.49 -24.90 26.75
C SER A 442 -10.02 -24.92 26.34
N GLY A 443 -9.21 -24.02 26.90
CA GLY A 443 -7.82 -23.84 26.50
C GLY A 443 -6.86 -24.91 27.06
N PHE A 444 -5.64 -24.88 26.55
CA PHE A 444 -4.45 -25.42 27.21
C PHE A 444 -3.32 -24.41 27.10
N ALA A 445 -2.62 -24.18 28.21
CA ALA A 445 -1.31 -23.55 28.21
C ALA A 445 -0.25 -24.63 27.94
N VAL A 446 0.75 -24.33 27.11
CA VAL A 446 1.97 -25.14 27.02
C VAL A 446 3.19 -24.22 26.94
N THR A 447 4.17 -24.53 27.77
CA THR A 447 5.47 -23.88 27.91
C THR A 447 6.41 -24.17 26.72
N ALA A 448 7.40 -23.31 26.54
CA ALA A 448 8.40 -23.45 25.47
C ALA A 448 9.40 -24.58 25.74
N ILE A 449 9.68 -25.40 24.71
CA ILE A 449 10.95 -26.13 24.55
C ILE A 449 11.34 -26.08 23.06
N VAL A 450 12.62 -25.79 22.79
CA VAL A 450 13.21 -25.79 21.44
C VAL A 450 14.02 -27.08 21.26
N PRO A 451 13.86 -27.80 20.14
CA PRO A 451 14.86 -28.75 19.69
C PRO A 451 15.51 -28.30 18.37
N SER A 452 16.84 -28.21 18.36
CA SER A 452 17.65 -28.10 17.16
C SER A 452 17.56 -29.38 16.33
N LEU A 453 17.34 -29.28 15.02
CA LEU A 453 17.49 -30.38 14.08
C LEU A 453 18.46 -30.00 12.96
N SER A 454 19.49 -30.83 12.81
CA SER A 454 20.47 -30.80 11.73
C SER A 454 19.85 -31.35 10.44
N VAL A 455 20.20 -30.72 9.31
CA VAL A 455 19.76 -31.17 7.97
C VAL A 455 20.92 -31.89 7.28
N PRO A 456 20.73 -33.13 6.78
CA PRO A 456 21.77 -33.81 6.00
C PRO A 456 21.84 -33.26 4.58
N SER A 457 23.06 -33.16 4.05
CA SER A 457 23.32 -32.83 2.65
C SER A 457 22.92 -33.98 1.73
N SER A 458 22.24 -33.68 0.62
CA SER A 458 22.09 -34.60 -0.49
C SER A 458 22.27 -33.88 -1.83
N ASN A 459 23.33 -34.25 -2.56
CA ASN A 459 23.57 -33.81 -3.92
C ASN A 459 22.57 -34.49 -4.88
N THR A 460 21.82 -33.71 -5.65
CA THR A 460 21.22 -34.18 -6.90
C THR A 460 21.35 -33.12 -7.98
N VAL A 461 22.03 -33.49 -9.08
CA VAL A 461 22.21 -32.64 -10.26
C VAL A 461 20.90 -32.63 -11.07
N GLY A 462 20.23 -31.48 -11.11
CA GLY A 462 19.00 -31.26 -11.87
C GLY A 462 19.20 -30.34 -13.07
N ARG A 463 18.57 -30.67 -14.20
CA ARG A 463 18.63 -29.91 -15.47
C ARG A 463 18.03 -28.49 -15.35
N PRO A 464 18.43 -27.53 -16.21
CA PRO A 464 17.85 -26.19 -16.21
C PRO A 464 16.35 -26.22 -16.51
N ALA A 465 15.56 -25.56 -15.68
CA ALA A 465 14.14 -25.36 -15.91
C ALA A 465 13.91 -24.35 -17.05
N SER A 466 12.97 -24.66 -17.93
CA SER A 466 12.50 -23.75 -18.98
C SER A 466 11.88 -22.49 -18.36
N THR A 467 12.16 -21.32 -18.93
CA THR A 467 11.52 -20.05 -18.58
C THR A 467 10.00 -20.15 -18.71
N TYR A 468 9.31 -20.14 -17.57
CA TYR A 468 7.85 -20.11 -17.50
C TYR A 468 7.39 -18.65 -17.65
N ASP A 469 6.78 -18.33 -18.79
CA ASP A 469 6.30 -16.97 -19.07
C ASP A 469 4.95 -16.72 -18.38
N LEU A 470 4.91 -15.70 -17.52
CA LEU A 470 3.72 -15.30 -16.76
C LEU A 470 2.89 -14.21 -17.47
N ALA A 471 3.24 -13.81 -18.70
CA ALA A 471 2.50 -12.84 -19.48
C ALA A 471 1.18 -13.40 -20.06
N ASP A 472 1.13 -14.69 -20.41
CA ASP A 472 -0.01 -15.30 -21.12
C ASP A 472 -1.24 -15.60 -20.24
N GLU A 473 -1.10 -15.58 -18.91
CA GLU A 473 -2.12 -16.04 -17.95
C GLU A 473 -3.45 -15.24 -18.00
N PHE A 474 -3.48 -14.08 -18.66
CA PHE A 474 -4.68 -13.24 -18.83
C PHE A 474 -5.17 -13.09 -20.28
N GLY A 475 -4.50 -13.71 -21.26
CA GLY A 475 -4.77 -13.51 -22.69
C GLY A 475 -6.06 -14.14 -23.23
N GLN A 476 -6.76 -14.98 -22.46
CA GLN A 476 -7.84 -15.84 -22.98
C GLN A 476 -9.25 -15.60 -22.41
N MET A 477 -9.52 -14.45 -21.76
CA MET A 477 -10.91 -14.08 -21.42
C MET A 477 -11.68 -13.51 -22.63
N GLN A 478 -12.01 -14.38 -23.59
CA GLN A 478 -13.04 -14.10 -24.60
C GLN A 478 -14.41 -14.00 -23.94
N LEU A 479 -14.86 -12.76 -23.69
CA LEU A 479 -16.25 -12.49 -23.30
C LEU A 479 -17.18 -12.66 -24.51
N SER A 480 -17.82 -13.82 -24.59
CA SER A 480 -18.87 -14.09 -25.57
C SER A 480 -20.11 -13.23 -25.29
N MET A 481 -20.47 -12.37 -26.25
CA MET A 481 -21.66 -11.53 -26.19
C MET A 481 -22.91 -12.31 -26.63
N PRO A 482 -23.98 -12.40 -25.82
CA PRO A 482 -25.27 -12.87 -26.31
C PRO A 482 -25.95 -11.80 -27.17
N ARG A 483 -26.44 -12.22 -28.33
CA ARG A 483 -27.07 -11.38 -29.35
C ARG A 483 -28.50 -11.04 -28.90
N ALA A 484 -28.75 -9.82 -28.44
CA ALA A 484 -30.08 -9.38 -28.04
C ALA A 484 -31.00 -9.22 -29.27
N ASN A 485 -32.16 -9.88 -29.24
CA ASN A 485 -33.22 -9.77 -30.23
C ASN A 485 -34.53 -9.51 -29.45
N GLY A 486 -35.29 -8.48 -29.82
CA GLY A 486 -36.51 -8.12 -29.09
C GLY A 486 -36.93 -6.66 -29.25
N GLY A 487 -37.72 -6.37 -30.29
CA GLY A 487 -38.54 -5.17 -30.33
C GLY A 487 -39.79 -5.35 -29.47
N GLY A 488 -40.18 -4.30 -28.73
CA GLY A 488 -41.37 -4.27 -27.88
C GLY A 488 -41.90 -2.85 -27.78
N ALA A 489 -43.23 -2.68 -27.81
CA ALA A 489 -43.87 -1.42 -28.16
C ALA A 489 -44.15 -0.46 -26.98
N GLN A 490 -44.52 0.75 -27.38
CA GLN A 490 -45.07 1.88 -26.62
C GLN A 490 -45.91 1.51 -25.38
N GLN A 491 -45.83 2.37 -24.34
CA GLN A 491 -47.04 3.06 -23.87
C GLN A 491 -46.73 4.44 -23.22
N HIS A 492 -47.65 5.37 -23.45
CA HIS A 492 -47.63 6.77 -23.00
C HIS A 492 -48.28 6.90 -21.61
N LEU A 493 -47.76 7.75 -20.72
CA LEU A 493 -48.55 8.42 -19.67
C LEU A 493 -47.89 9.75 -19.28
N THR A 494 -48.69 10.74 -18.86
CA THR A 494 -48.35 12.17 -18.93
C THR A 494 -48.56 12.95 -17.63
N SER A 495 -47.59 13.82 -17.30
CA SER A 495 -47.74 15.11 -16.55
C SER A 495 -48.09 15.03 -15.05
N PRO A 496 -47.99 16.11 -14.23
CA PRO A 496 -47.55 17.50 -14.51
C PRO A 496 -46.36 18.00 -13.62
N PRO A 497 -45.86 19.25 -13.77
CA PRO A 497 -44.60 19.71 -13.15
C PRO A 497 -44.78 20.47 -11.82
N ARG A 498 -43.67 20.71 -11.10
CA ARG A 498 -43.63 21.64 -9.95
C ARG A 498 -42.42 22.58 -10.01
N SER A 499 -42.69 23.87 -10.14
CA SER A 499 -41.73 24.97 -10.17
C SER A 499 -41.51 25.59 -8.78
N GLY A 500 -40.30 26.06 -8.51
CA GLY A 500 -39.96 26.88 -7.33
C GLY A 500 -38.48 27.29 -7.41
N LEU A 501 -38.16 28.40 -8.09
CA LEU A 501 -37.94 29.70 -7.46
C LEU A 501 -37.23 29.61 -6.09
N TRP A 502 -35.93 29.95 -6.09
CA TRP A 502 -35.24 30.43 -4.90
C TRP A 502 -34.63 31.80 -5.20
N ASP A 503 -35.12 32.79 -4.48
CA ASP A 503 -34.76 34.20 -4.58
C ASP A 503 -33.40 34.46 -3.90
N ARG A 504 -32.53 35.28 -4.51
CA ARG A 504 -31.13 35.44 -4.10
C ARG A 504 -30.88 36.86 -3.61
N ARG A 505 -31.30 37.16 -2.37
CA ARG A 505 -31.03 38.46 -1.74
C ARG A 505 -29.62 38.56 -1.14
N THR A 506 -29.08 39.75 -1.35
CA THR A 506 -27.81 40.29 -0.88
C THR A 506 -27.82 40.59 0.62
N THR A 507 -26.68 40.34 1.28
CA THR A 507 -26.25 41.12 2.46
C THR A 507 -24.75 41.43 2.37
N LYS A 508 -24.40 42.66 2.76
CA LYS A 508 -23.09 43.31 2.63
C LYS A 508 -22.61 43.72 4.04
N ARG A 509 -21.30 43.97 4.19
CA ARG A 509 -20.51 44.44 5.39
C ARG A 509 -19.74 43.30 6.09
N MET A 510 -18.41 43.35 6.16
CA MET A 510 -17.50 44.30 6.84
C MET A 510 -17.56 44.21 8.37
N ASN A 511 -16.49 43.69 8.99
CA ASN A 511 -15.51 44.56 9.65
C ASN A 511 -14.19 43.84 9.99
N SER A 512 -13.13 44.65 10.05
CA SER A 512 -11.76 44.31 10.39
C SER A 512 -11.45 44.51 11.89
N PHE A 513 -10.52 43.73 12.45
CA PHE A 513 -9.79 44.03 13.70
C PHE A 513 -8.41 43.35 13.67
N PRO A 514 -7.41 43.75 14.51
CA PRO A 514 -6.07 44.01 14.01
C PRO A 514 -4.96 43.15 14.64
N THR A 515 -3.78 43.22 14.02
CA THR A 515 -2.51 42.69 14.55
C THR A 515 -2.02 43.47 15.77
N ALA A 516 -1.62 42.77 16.83
CA ALA A 516 -0.81 43.33 17.91
C ALA A 516 0.65 42.87 17.77
N ARG A 517 1.59 43.83 17.87
CA ARG A 517 3.01 43.58 18.18
C ARG A 517 3.21 43.67 19.68
N ALA A 518 4.16 42.91 20.21
CA ALA A 518 4.83 43.21 21.46
C ALA A 518 6.29 42.75 21.35
N ASP A 519 7.21 43.70 21.37
CA ASP A 519 8.60 43.48 21.76
C ASP A 519 8.69 43.75 23.28
N GLY A 520 9.44 42.93 24.01
CA GLY A 520 9.58 42.98 25.48
C GLY A 520 10.31 41.75 26.01
#